data_AF-D9QFV7-F1
#
_entry.id   AF-D9QFV7-F1
#
_cell.length_a   1.000
_cell.length_b   1.000
_cell.length_c   1.000
_cell.angle_alpha   90.00
_cell.angle_beta   90.00
_cell.angle_gamma   90.00
#
_symmetry.space_group_name_H-M   'P 1'
#
loop_
_entity.id
_entity.type
_entity.pdbx_description
1 polymer ?
#
loop_
_entity_poly.entity_id
_entity_poly.type
_entity_poly.pdbx_seq_one_letter_code
_entity_poly.pdbx_strand_id
1 'polypeptide(L)'
;MNDLRFALIRQGPADLDTTPIGQPDLSSLARAIERERKGRTIELVQRDDFEFETDRELHTVVEVWTLDMGNSRDSRIAVAWLNEGGRESLEPALLAARTDRPRAQPRQRAA
;
A
#
# COMPACT_ATOMS: atom_id res chain seq x y z
N MET A 1 5.31 -22.33 -3.08
CA MET A 1 5.30 -21.07 -3.85
C MET A 1 4.33 -20.16 -3.13
N ASN A 2 4.81 -19.08 -2.51
CA ASN A 2 3.97 -18.25 -1.64
C ASN A 2 3.01 -17.48 -2.55
N ASP A 3 1.71 -17.74 -2.39
CA ASP A 3 0.61 -17.11 -3.10
C ASP A 3 0.58 -15.61 -2.69
N LEU A 4 1.34 -14.78 -3.43
CA LEU A 4 1.61 -13.37 -3.14
C LEU A 4 0.41 -12.50 -3.55
N ARG A 5 -0.81 -12.84 -3.12
CA ARG A 5 -2.04 -12.12 -3.49
C ARG A 5 -2.08 -10.67 -3.03
N PHE A 6 -1.25 -10.30 -2.05
CA PHE A 6 -1.12 -8.93 -1.57
C PHE A 6 0.36 -8.63 -1.39
N ALA A 7 0.96 -7.77 -2.20
CA ALA A 7 2.36 -7.41 -2.07
C ALA A 7 2.49 -5.92 -1.76
N LEU A 8 3.49 -5.57 -0.95
CA LEU A 8 3.91 -4.19 -0.73
C LEU A 8 5.34 -4.06 -1.24
N ILE A 9 5.52 -3.40 -2.38
CA ILE A 9 6.84 -3.07 -2.92
C ILE A 9 7.25 -1.72 -2.36
N ARG A 10 8.16 -1.72 -1.38
CA ARG A 10 8.75 -0.49 -0.85
C ARG A 10 9.78 0.03 -1.84
N GLN A 11 9.81 1.32 -2.07
CA GLN A 11 10.88 1.97 -2.82
C GLN A 11 11.65 2.85 -1.83
N GLY A 12 12.81 2.36 -1.40
CA GLY A 12 13.81 3.17 -0.72
C GLY A 12 14.53 4.11 -1.70
N PRO A 13 15.41 5.01 -1.21
CA PRO A 13 16.22 5.86 -2.08
C PRO A 13 17.15 4.99 -2.92
N ALA A 14 16.81 4.86 -4.21
CA ALA A 14 17.54 4.18 -5.28
C ALA A 14 17.87 2.69 -5.05
N ASP A 15 17.29 1.84 -5.90
CA ASP A 15 17.78 0.50 -6.29
C ASP A 15 17.93 -0.64 -5.28
N LEU A 16 17.89 -0.44 -3.95
CA LEU A 16 18.41 -1.47 -3.04
C LEU A 16 17.39 -2.33 -2.27
N ASP A 17 16.09 -2.03 -2.29
CA ASP A 17 15.12 -2.84 -1.55
C ASP A 17 13.75 -2.91 -2.23
N THR A 18 13.73 -3.46 -3.45
CA THR A 18 12.51 -3.83 -4.20
C THR A 18 11.90 -5.14 -3.73
N THR A 19 12.19 -5.61 -2.51
CA THR A 19 11.67 -6.89 -2.03
C THR A 19 10.16 -6.77 -1.82
N PRO A 20 9.32 -7.46 -2.63
CA PRO A 20 7.88 -7.44 -2.44
C PRO A 20 7.54 -8.11 -1.10
N ILE A 21 7.00 -7.34 -0.16
CA ILE A 21 6.56 -7.90 1.11
C ILE A 21 5.14 -8.43 0.92
N GLY A 22 5.02 -9.74 0.78
CA GLY A 22 3.75 -10.45 0.83
C GLY A 22 2.99 -10.16 2.12
N GLN A 23 1.71 -9.85 2.01
CA GLN A 23 0.78 -9.66 3.10
C GLN A 23 -0.25 -10.80 3.06
N PRO A 24 -0.71 -11.27 4.23
CA PRO A 24 -1.65 -12.38 4.29
C PRO A 24 -3.07 -11.98 3.83
N ASP A 25 -3.45 -10.70 4.03
CA ASP A 25 -4.81 -10.21 3.79
C ASP A 25 -4.81 -8.72 3.40
N LEU A 26 -5.92 -8.27 2.80
CA LEU A 26 -6.17 -6.89 2.41
C LEU A 26 -6.06 -5.89 3.58
N SER A 27 -6.53 -6.26 4.78
CA SER A 27 -6.43 -5.40 5.97
C SER A 27 -4.97 -5.21 6.43
N SER A 28 -4.15 -6.26 6.31
CA SER A 28 -2.72 -6.20 6.65
C SER A 28 -1.97 -5.33 5.65
N LEU A 29 -2.30 -5.45 4.36
CA LEU A 29 -1.81 -4.56 3.30
C LEU A 29 -2.19 -3.11 3.54
N ALA A 30 -3.46 -2.83 3.82
CA ALA A 30 -3.94 -1.48 4.12
C ALA A 30 -3.20 -0.86 5.32
N ARG A 31 -3.02 -1.63 6.41
CA ARG A 31 -2.23 -1.17 7.58
C ARG A 31 -0.77 -0.91 7.24
N ALA A 32 -0.17 -1.71 6.36
CA ALA A 32 1.21 -1.50 5.91
C ALA A 32 1.33 -0.21 5.09
N ILE A 33 0.40 0.04 4.16
CA ILE A 33 0.33 1.28 3.38
C ILE A 33 0.14 2.50 4.30
N GLU A 34 -0.76 2.41 5.28
CA GLU A 34 -0.99 3.46 6.28
C GLU A 34 0.25 3.80 7.11
N ARG A 35 1.08 2.79 7.41
CA ARG A 35 2.36 2.97 8.09
C ARG A 35 3.39 3.63 7.18
N GLU A 36 3.50 3.18 5.94
CA GLU A 36 4.47 3.69 4.95
C GLU A 36 4.17 5.13 4.54
N ARG A 37 2.91 5.50 4.35
CA ARG A 37 2.55 6.87 3.97
C ARG A 37 2.93 7.91 5.03
N LYS A 38 3.20 7.50 6.28
CA LYS A 38 3.62 8.38 7.39
C LYS A 38 2.76 9.65 7.56
N GLY A 39 1.47 9.56 7.22
CA GLY A 39 0.52 10.67 7.28
C GLY A 39 0.47 11.57 6.04
N ARG A 40 1.23 11.28 4.99
CA ARG A 40 1.14 11.93 3.68
C ARG A 40 -0.15 11.53 2.97
N THR A 41 -0.69 12.45 2.16
CA THR A 41 -1.78 12.16 1.24
C THR A 41 -1.32 11.12 0.22
N ILE A 42 -2.21 10.21 -0.14
CA ILE A 42 -1.94 9.18 -1.14
C ILE A 42 -2.95 9.26 -2.28
N GLU A 43 -2.52 8.88 -3.47
CA GLU A 43 -3.34 8.63 -4.64
C GLU A 43 -3.27 7.14 -5.00
N LEU A 44 -4.43 6.58 -5.35
CA LEU A 44 -4.57 5.20 -5.79
C LEU A 44 -4.80 5.20 -7.31
N VAL A 45 -3.92 4.51 -8.04
CA VAL A 45 -3.96 4.40 -9.49
C VAL A 45 -4.18 2.93 -9.83
N GLN A 46 -5.35 2.60 -10.39
CA GLN A 46 -5.59 1.26 -10.90
C GLN A 46 -4.90 1.09 -12.25
N ARG A 47 -4.29 -0.09 -12.45
CA ARG A 47 -3.63 -0.53 -13.67
C ARG A 47 -4.12 -1.94 -13.97
N ASP A 48 -4.62 -2.16 -15.17
CA ASP A 48 -5.18 -3.47 -15.59
C ASP A 48 -4.19 -4.27 -16.45
N ASP A 49 -3.04 -3.67 -16.76
CA ASP A 49 -2.02 -4.14 -17.69
C ASP A 49 -0.66 -4.40 -17.01
N PHE A 50 -0.66 -4.73 -15.71
CA PHE A 50 0.59 -4.92 -14.98
C PHE A 50 1.11 -6.36 -15.11
N GLU A 51 2.29 -6.50 -15.71
CA GLU A 51 3.03 -7.76 -15.78
C GLU A 51 4.02 -7.83 -14.61
N PHE A 52 4.06 -8.96 -13.89
CA PHE A 52 5.08 -9.21 -12.88
C PHE A 52 6.29 -9.88 -13.54
N GLU A 53 7.51 -9.59 -13.08
CA GLU A 53 8.72 -10.22 -13.64
C GLU A 53 8.68 -11.77 -13.52
N THR A 54 8.03 -12.27 -12.48
CA THR A 54 7.83 -13.70 -12.22
C THR A 54 6.64 -14.30 -12.94
N ASP A 55 5.72 -13.47 -13.47
CA ASP A 55 4.44 -13.91 -14.02
C ASP A 55 4.06 -13.07 -15.25
N ARG A 56 4.04 -13.72 -16.41
CA ARG A 56 3.79 -13.09 -17.72
C ARG A 56 2.31 -12.83 -18.01
N GLU A 57 1.42 -13.03 -17.04
CA GLU A 57 0.02 -12.68 -17.20
C GLU A 57 -0.20 -11.20 -16.84
N LEU A 58 -1.19 -10.58 -17.50
CA LEU A 58 -1.58 -9.21 -17.20
C LEU A 58 -2.54 -9.21 -16.01
N HIS A 59 -2.18 -8.47 -14.96
CA HIS A 59 -2.94 -8.41 -13.74
C HIS A 59 -3.46 -7.01 -13.46
N THR A 60 -4.68 -6.94 -12.90
CA THR A 60 -5.19 -5.71 -12.29
C THR A 60 -4.53 -5.48 -10.94
N VAL A 61 -3.80 -4.37 -10.83
CA VAL A 61 -3.12 -3.90 -9.62
C VAL A 61 -3.50 -2.47 -9.30
N VAL A 62 -3.28 -2.07 -8.05
CA VAL A 62 -3.47 -0.70 -7.58
C VAL A 62 -2.13 -0.15 -7.11
N GLU A 63 -1.58 0.80 -7.85
CA GLU A 63 -0.40 1.54 -7.45
C GLU A 63 -0.77 2.59 -6.40
N VAL A 64 0.02 2.68 -5.34
CA VAL A 64 -0.16 3.64 -4.25
C VAL A 64 0.97 4.66 -4.31
N TRP A 65 0.60 5.91 -4.58
CA TRP A 65 1.52 7.03 -4.69
C TRP A 65 1.33 7.98 -3.52
N THR A 66 2.40 8.45 -2.88
CA THR A 66 2.34 9.61 -2.00
C THR A 66 2.29 10.89 -2.83
N LEU A 67 1.57 11.88 -2.35
CA LEU A 67 1.49 13.20 -2.96
C LEU A 67 2.39 14.19 -2.20
N ASP A 68 3.01 15.11 -2.95
CA ASP A 68 3.70 16.27 -2.41
C ASP A 68 2.70 17.38 -2.00
N MET A 69 3.18 18.45 -1.35
CA MET A 69 2.43 19.67 -1.05
C MET A 69 1.74 20.30 -2.27
N GLY A 70 2.26 20.08 -3.48
CA GLY A 70 1.62 20.50 -4.74
C GLY A 70 0.49 19.59 -5.24
N ASN A 71 0.11 18.54 -4.48
CA ASN A 71 -0.83 17.48 -4.90
C ASN A 71 -0.38 16.70 -6.15
N SER A 72 0.91 16.76 -6.45
CA SER A 72 1.56 15.98 -7.50
C SER A 72 2.10 14.67 -6.93
N ARG A 73 2.14 13.61 -7.75
CA ARG A 73 2.76 12.33 -7.38
C ARG A 73 4.23 12.56 -7.03
N ASP A 74 4.58 12.25 -5.80
CA ASP A 74 5.94 12.36 -5.26
C ASP A 74 6.67 11.02 -5.43
N SER A 75 6.15 9.97 -4.79
CA SER A 75 6.83 8.67 -4.70
C SER A 75 5.82 7.52 -4.70
N ARG A 76 6.10 6.43 -5.43
CA ARG A 76 5.30 5.20 -5.34
C ARG A 76 5.74 4.39 -4.13
N ILE A 77 4.82 4.13 -3.20
CA ILE A 77 5.12 3.45 -1.93
C ILE A 77 4.63 1.99 -1.89
N ALA A 78 3.73 1.60 -2.79
CA ALA A 78 3.25 0.24 -2.89
C ALA A 78 2.62 -0.08 -4.26
N VAL A 79 2.56 -1.36 -4.59
CA VAL A 79 1.76 -1.91 -5.69
C VAL A 79 0.93 -3.06 -5.12
N ALA A 80 -0.36 -2.82 -4.93
CA ALA A 80 -1.30 -3.79 -4.40
C ALA A 80 -1.88 -4.62 -5.54
N TRP A 81 -1.46 -5.86 -5.67
CA TRP A 81 -2.24 -6.86 -6.40
C TRP A 81 -3.43 -7.28 -5.54
N LEU A 82 -4.59 -7.49 -6.17
CA LEU A 82 -5.84 -7.74 -5.45
C LEU A 82 -6.65 -8.89 -6.07
N ASN A 83 -6.02 -9.79 -6.82
CA ASN A 83 -6.61 -11.03 -7.37
C ASN A 83 -8.11 -10.89 -7.72
N GLU A 84 -8.41 -10.08 -8.74
CA GLU A 84 -9.73 -9.67 -9.26
C GLU A 84 -10.41 -8.45 -8.59
N GLY A 85 -9.84 -7.93 -7.50
CA GLY A 85 -10.25 -6.66 -6.88
C GLY A 85 -9.54 -5.44 -7.47
N GLY A 86 -10.23 -4.30 -7.51
CA GLY A 86 -9.67 -3.02 -7.96
C GLY A 86 -9.49 -2.01 -6.82
N ARG A 87 -9.38 -0.73 -7.20
CA ARG A 87 -9.31 0.40 -6.26
C ARG A 87 -10.47 0.38 -5.26
N GLU A 88 -11.65 -0.01 -5.74
CA GLU A 88 -12.91 -0.12 -4.96
C GLU A 88 -12.83 -1.09 -3.78
N SER A 89 -11.96 -2.10 -3.84
CA SER A 89 -11.74 -3.03 -2.74
C SER A 89 -10.72 -2.48 -1.74
N LEU A 90 -9.69 -1.78 -2.22
CA LEU A 90 -8.62 -1.24 -1.38
C LEU A 90 -9.04 0.01 -0.59
N GLU A 91 -9.83 0.90 -1.20
CA GLU A 91 -10.34 2.12 -0.55
C GLU A 91 -11.03 1.87 0.80
N PRO A 92 -12.04 0.98 0.92
CA PRO A 92 -12.69 0.71 2.20
C PRO A 92 -11.74 0.08 3.22
N ALA A 93 -10.79 -0.75 2.77
CA ALA A 93 -9.79 -1.35 3.66
C ALA A 93 -8.82 -0.31 4.23
N LEU A 94 -8.39 0.67 3.41
CA LEU A 94 -7.58 1.81 3.85
C LEU A 94 -8.36 2.71 4.82
N LEU A 95 -9.63 2.95 4.55
CA LEU A 95 -10.50 3.72 5.45
C LEU A 95 -10.63 3.02 6.81
N ALA A 96 -10.85 1.70 6.82
CA ALA A 96 -10.92 0.91 8.04
C ALA A 96 -9.59 0.93 8.81
N ALA A 97 -8.45 0.77 8.12
CA ALA A 97 -7.12 0.82 8.72
C ALA A 97 -6.79 2.19 9.35
N ARG A 98 -7.32 3.27 8.78
CA ARG A 98 -7.20 4.63 9.35
C ARG A 98 -7.94 4.77 10.68
N THR A 99 -9.13 4.19 10.77
CA THR A 99 -9.98 4.23 11.99
C THR A 99 -9.46 3.32 13.09
N ASP A 100 -8.87 2.18 12.73
CA ASP A 100 -8.28 1.21 13.66
C ASP A 100 -6.99 1.71 14.33
N ARG A 101 -6.37 2.77 13.81
CA ARG A 101 -5.19 3.38 14.45
C ARG A 101 -5.62 3.85 15.84
N PRO A 102 -5.13 3.24 16.94
CA PRO A 102 -5.52 3.64 18.28
C PRO A 102 -5.22 5.12 18.41
N ARG A 103 -6.27 5.92 18.58
CA ARG A 103 -6.22 7.35 18.87
C ARG A 103 -5.14 7.50 19.93
N ALA A 104 -4.00 8.08 19.57
CA ALA A 104 -2.79 8.10 20.38
C ALA A 104 -3.20 8.39 21.82
N GLN A 105 -3.13 7.36 22.68
CA GLN A 105 -3.53 7.48 24.06
C GLN A 105 -2.58 8.52 24.65
N PRO A 106 -3.08 9.66 25.17
CA PRO A 106 -2.20 10.68 25.71
C PRO A 106 -1.36 9.98 26.78
N ARG A 107 -0.04 10.00 26.61
CA ARG A 107 0.93 9.47 27.58
C ARG A 107 0.52 9.99 28.96
N GLN A 108 -0.11 9.15 29.78
CA GLN A 108 -0.28 9.46 31.18
C GLN A 108 1.13 9.49 31.77
N ARG A 109 1.62 10.71 31.98
CA ARG A 109 2.77 10.95 32.84
C ARG A 109 2.40 10.40 34.21
N ALA A 110 3.02 9.29 34.59
CA ALA A 110 3.04 8.88 35.98
C ALA A 110 3.79 9.96 36.77
N ALA A 111 3.12 10.49 37.78
CA ALA A 111 3.67 11.38 38.78
C ALA A 111 4.37 10.57 39.88
#